data_AF-A0A7L5DYT5-F1
#
_entry.id   AF-A0A7L5DYT5-F1
#
_cell.length_a   1.000
_cell.length_b   1.000
_cell.length_c   1.000
_cell.angle_alpha   90.00
_cell.angle_beta   90.00
_cell.angle_gamma   90.00
#
_symmetry.space_group_name_H-M   'P 1'
#
loop_
_entity.id
_entity.type
_entity.pdbx_description
1 polymer ?
#
loop_
_entity_poly.entity_id
_entity_poly.type
_entity_poly.pdbx_seq_one_letter_code
_entity_poly.pdbx_strand_id
1 'polypeptide(L)'
;MAKVYMYVVARDLGFAPNPFHGYCTLATCKPKIRNVATTGDWVIGFGGSTLKATGKCIFAMRVTQKLTFNQYWNDPVFNDKKPVQNGSQQMLVGDNIYHQNHNNIWEQSYSHHSYEDGSTNKYNLNRDTGSDKVLISEHFYYFGNSAPLVPNHLLSEIGYKNKIGHRTFPLDEVSCMIHWLEKHYSQSLNRVDADPYDFDKSHSHYSVETNKINT
;
A
#
# COMPACT_ATOMS: atom_id res chain seq x y z
N MET A 1 -2.77 -8.97 -21.23
CA MET A 1 -3.49 -9.74 -20.19
C MET A 1 -3.17 -9.11 -18.85
N ALA A 2 -4.18 -8.96 -17.99
CA ALA A 2 -4.00 -8.41 -16.65
C ALA A 2 -3.13 -9.33 -15.79
N LYS A 3 -2.45 -8.74 -14.81
CA LYS A 3 -1.52 -9.42 -13.90
C LYS A 3 -1.95 -9.24 -12.46
N VAL A 4 -1.47 -10.13 -11.60
CA VAL A 4 -1.62 -10.05 -10.14
C VAL A 4 -0.25 -9.97 -9.50
N TYR A 5 -0.01 -8.89 -8.76
CA TYR A 5 1.20 -8.63 -8.00
C TYR A 5 0.95 -8.97 -6.53
N MET A 6 1.63 -9.99 -6.02
CA MET A 6 1.49 -10.46 -4.65
C MET A 6 2.75 -10.17 -3.85
N TYR A 7 2.63 -9.56 -2.67
CA TYR A 7 3.80 -9.29 -1.82
C TYR A 7 3.50 -9.43 -0.33
N VAL A 8 4.57 -9.50 0.47
CA VAL A 8 4.49 -9.57 1.92
C VAL A 8 4.43 -8.17 2.54
N VAL A 9 3.36 -7.90 3.28
CA VAL A 9 3.16 -6.74 4.14
C VAL A 9 3.87 -7.02 5.46
N ALA A 10 5.01 -6.36 5.66
CA ALA A 10 5.81 -6.53 6.86
C ALA A 10 5.34 -5.62 8.01
N ARG A 11 4.70 -4.50 7.65
CA ARG A 11 4.22 -3.44 8.53
C ARG A 11 2.96 -2.89 7.91
N ASP A 12 1.95 -2.62 8.72
CA ASP A 12 0.66 -2.17 8.24
C ASP A 12 0.13 -1.08 9.16
N LEU A 13 0.57 0.15 8.93
CA LEU A 13 0.13 1.34 9.64
C LEU A 13 -1.02 2.06 8.92
N GLY A 14 -1.45 1.56 7.76
CA GLY A 14 -2.35 2.28 6.85
C GLY A 14 -1.65 3.36 5.99
N PHE A 15 -0.31 3.32 5.89
CA PHE A 15 0.47 4.26 5.07
C PHE A 15 0.69 3.79 3.63
N ALA A 16 1.06 2.53 3.38
CA ALA A 16 1.26 2.00 2.02
C ALA A 16 1.08 0.47 1.98
N PRO A 17 -0.11 -0.05 1.62
CA PRO A 17 -1.22 0.72 1.05
C PRO A 17 -1.88 1.66 2.06
N ASN A 18 -2.43 2.79 1.59
CA ASN A 18 -3.31 3.65 2.37
C ASN A 18 -4.76 3.43 1.90
N PRO A 19 -5.64 2.86 2.75
CA PRO A 19 -7.01 2.49 2.35
C PRO A 19 -8.06 3.55 2.69
N PHE A 20 -7.65 4.70 3.21
CA PHE A 20 -8.56 5.70 3.75
C PHE A 20 -9.08 6.66 2.67
N HIS A 21 -10.15 7.38 3.01
CA HIS A 21 -10.77 8.42 2.18
C HIS A 21 -11.35 7.91 0.86
N GLY A 22 -11.88 6.69 0.85
CA GLY A 22 -12.58 6.11 -0.31
C GLY A 22 -11.68 5.47 -1.37
N TYR A 23 -10.36 5.56 -1.20
CA TYR A 23 -9.37 5.00 -2.13
C TYR A 23 -8.37 4.11 -1.42
N CYS A 24 -8.03 2.97 -2.03
CA CYS A 24 -6.82 2.23 -1.69
C CYS A 24 -5.70 2.64 -2.62
N THR A 25 -4.64 3.21 -2.04
CA THR A 25 -3.52 3.77 -2.79
C THR A 25 -2.23 3.07 -2.42
N LEU A 26 -1.33 2.94 -3.40
CA LEU A 26 0.06 2.56 -3.21
C LEU A 26 0.91 3.66 -3.84
N ALA A 27 1.09 4.76 -3.09
CA ALA A 27 1.91 5.90 -3.52
C ALA A 27 3.38 5.71 -3.21
N THR A 28 3.70 5.15 -2.04
CA THR A 28 5.06 4.88 -1.59
C THR A 28 5.34 3.38 -1.53
N CYS A 29 6.57 3.00 -1.18
CA CYS A 29 7.01 1.61 -1.15
C CYS A 29 6.90 0.91 -2.52
N LYS A 30 7.38 -0.34 -2.61
CA LYS A 30 7.23 -1.23 -3.80
C LYS A 30 7.38 -0.55 -5.19
N PRO A 31 8.43 0.28 -5.44
CA PRO A 31 8.56 1.03 -6.69
C PRO A 31 8.58 0.13 -7.93
N LYS A 32 9.10 -1.10 -7.80
CA LYS A 32 9.09 -2.09 -8.88
C LYS A 32 7.68 -2.45 -9.35
N ILE A 33 6.70 -2.58 -8.44
CA ILE A 33 5.29 -2.83 -8.80
C ILE A 33 4.69 -1.55 -9.39
N ARG A 34 4.86 -0.41 -8.71
CA ARG A 34 4.31 0.89 -9.14
C ARG A 34 4.75 1.27 -10.57
N ASN A 35 5.99 0.97 -10.94
CA ASN A 35 6.50 1.22 -12.29
C ASN A 35 5.78 0.40 -13.37
N VAL A 36 5.48 -0.88 -13.12
CA VAL A 36 5.03 -1.81 -14.17
C VAL A 36 3.54 -2.11 -14.17
N ALA A 37 2.86 -2.01 -13.02
CA ALA A 37 1.43 -2.28 -12.93
C ALA A 37 0.62 -1.25 -13.73
N THR A 38 -0.47 -1.69 -14.32
CA THR A 38 -1.35 -0.92 -15.19
C THR A 38 -2.81 -1.07 -14.75
N THR A 39 -3.70 -0.23 -15.27
CA THR A 39 -5.13 -0.33 -14.99
C THR A 39 -5.66 -1.72 -15.34
N GLY A 40 -6.41 -2.33 -14.43
CA GLY A 40 -6.92 -3.70 -14.54
C GLY A 40 -6.05 -4.76 -13.86
N ASP A 41 -4.78 -4.45 -13.54
CA ASP A 41 -3.94 -5.34 -12.74
C ASP A 41 -4.38 -5.34 -11.26
N TRP A 42 -4.09 -6.42 -10.55
CA TRP A 42 -4.35 -6.55 -9.12
C TRP A 42 -3.07 -6.46 -8.30
N VAL A 43 -3.16 -5.88 -7.11
CA VAL A 43 -2.10 -5.90 -6.09
C VAL A 43 -2.69 -6.51 -4.82
N ILE A 44 -2.05 -7.55 -4.29
CA ILE A 44 -2.50 -8.26 -3.10
C ILE A 44 -1.37 -8.30 -2.07
N GLY A 45 -1.67 -7.84 -0.85
CA GLY A 45 -0.76 -7.87 0.29
C GLY A 45 -1.11 -9.00 1.25
N PHE A 46 -0.15 -9.87 1.50
CA PHE A 46 -0.26 -10.92 2.51
C PHE A 46 0.53 -10.56 3.75
N GLY A 47 0.02 -10.86 4.93
CA GLY A 47 0.72 -10.61 6.19
C GLY A 47 2.04 -11.37 6.27
N GLY A 48 3.07 -10.72 6.80
CA GLY A 48 4.37 -11.34 7.08
C GLY A 48 4.50 -11.87 8.51
N SER A 49 5.65 -12.45 8.81
CA SER A 49 6.00 -12.93 10.15
C SER A 49 6.10 -11.80 11.18
N THR A 50 6.53 -10.60 10.77
CA THR A 50 6.59 -9.40 11.63
C THR A 50 5.21 -9.03 12.18
N LEU A 51 4.17 -9.16 11.36
CA LEU A 51 2.78 -8.93 11.78
C LEU A 51 2.15 -10.14 12.51
N LYS A 52 2.87 -11.27 12.60
CA LYS A 52 2.31 -12.58 13.01
C LYS A 52 1.06 -12.95 12.21
N ALA A 53 1.02 -12.57 10.93
CA ALA A 53 -0.14 -12.69 10.05
C ALA A 53 0.17 -13.47 8.76
N THR A 54 1.18 -14.36 8.80
CA THR A 54 1.57 -15.20 7.67
C THR A 54 0.37 -15.95 7.07
N GLY A 55 0.13 -15.76 5.77
CA GLY A 55 -0.96 -16.41 5.04
C GLY A 55 -2.31 -15.69 5.12
N LYS A 56 -2.40 -14.59 5.88
CA LYS A 56 -3.59 -13.74 5.89
C LYS A 56 -3.54 -12.71 4.77
N CYS A 57 -4.69 -12.44 4.14
CA CYS A 57 -4.82 -11.36 3.15
C CYS A 57 -5.10 -10.05 3.87
N ILE A 58 -4.13 -9.12 3.89
CA ILE A 58 -4.29 -7.81 4.52
C ILE A 58 -5.14 -6.91 3.64
N PHE A 59 -4.85 -6.90 2.34
CA PHE A 59 -5.58 -6.13 1.36
C PHE A 59 -5.46 -6.75 -0.03
N ALA A 60 -6.41 -6.40 -0.90
CA ALA A 60 -6.35 -6.63 -2.33
C ALA A 60 -6.95 -5.43 -3.05
N MET A 61 -6.33 -4.96 -4.14
CA MET A 61 -6.87 -3.85 -4.92
C MET A 61 -6.69 -4.10 -6.41
N ARG A 62 -7.71 -3.80 -7.21
CA ARG A 62 -7.58 -3.69 -8.66
C ARG A 62 -7.18 -2.26 -8.99
N VAL A 63 -6.07 -2.07 -9.69
CA VAL A 63 -5.63 -0.74 -10.13
C VAL A 63 -6.69 -0.15 -11.05
N THR A 64 -7.37 0.91 -10.62
CA THR A 64 -8.34 1.65 -11.43
C THR A 64 -7.67 2.83 -12.12
N GLN A 65 -6.67 3.42 -11.48
CA GLN A 65 -5.96 4.59 -11.99
C GLN A 65 -4.47 4.55 -11.63
N LYS A 66 -3.66 5.19 -12.47
CA LYS A 66 -2.22 5.36 -12.27
C LYS A 66 -1.83 6.80 -12.56
N LEU A 67 -1.28 7.48 -11.56
CA LEU A 67 -0.89 8.90 -11.63
C LEU A 67 0.61 9.07 -11.42
N THR A 68 1.15 10.22 -11.81
CA THR A 68 2.45 10.71 -11.29
C THR A 68 2.31 11.24 -9.87
N PHE A 69 3.42 11.43 -9.16
CA PHE A 69 3.36 12.09 -7.84
C PHE A 69 2.80 13.50 -7.93
N ASN A 70 3.20 14.29 -8.94
CA ASN A 70 2.67 15.65 -9.12
C ASN A 70 1.18 15.67 -9.45
N GLN A 71 0.67 14.71 -10.23
CA GLN A 71 -0.77 14.60 -10.48
C GLN A 71 -1.51 14.25 -9.19
N TYR A 72 -1.00 13.27 -8.43
CA TYR A 72 -1.59 12.88 -7.14
C TYR A 72 -1.56 14.02 -6.11
N TRP A 73 -0.49 14.81 -6.07
CA TRP A 73 -0.33 15.94 -5.15
C TRP A 73 -1.26 17.12 -5.47
N ASN A 74 -1.44 17.44 -6.75
CA ASN A 74 -2.17 18.64 -7.19
C ASN A 74 -3.67 18.40 -7.37
N ASP A 75 -4.12 17.16 -7.50
CA ASP A 75 -5.54 16.85 -7.65
C ASP A 75 -6.27 17.02 -6.30
N PRO A 76 -7.27 17.93 -6.20
CA PRO A 76 -7.97 18.20 -4.96
C PRO A 76 -8.69 16.99 -4.36
N VAL A 77 -9.03 15.97 -5.17
CA VAL A 77 -9.70 14.75 -4.69
C VAL A 77 -8.80 13.95 -3.73
N PHE A 78 -7.47 14.11 -3.82
CA PHE A 78 -6.51 13.41 -2.95
C PHE A 78 -5.91 14.32 -1.86
N ASN A 79 -6.55 15.46 -1.56
CA ASN A 79 -6.08 16.34 -0.48
C ASN A 79 -6.11 15.65 0.89
N ASP A 80 -7.13 14.85 1.18
CA ASP A 80 -7.23 14.11 2.44
C ASP A 80 -6.20 12.98 2.55
N LYS A 81 -5.50 12.65 1.45
CA LYS A 81 -4.40 11.68 1.45
C LYS A 81 -3.07 12.33 1.86
N LYS A 82 -3.02 13.65 2.09
CA LYS A 82 -1.84 14.35 2.61
C LYS A 82 -1.79 14.24 4.15
N PRO A 83 -0.61 14.01 4.74
CA PRO A 83 -0.50 13.82 6.18
C PRO A 83 -0.79 15.10 6.96
N VAL A 84 -1.46 14.98 8.12
CA VAL A 84 -1.73 16.09 9.05
C VAL A 84 -1.28 15.72 10.45
N GLN A 85 -0.23 16.38 10.95
CA GLN A 85 0.46 16.03 12.20
C GLN A 85 -0.38 16.11 13.47
N ASN A 86 -1.35 17.02 13.51
CA ASN A 86 -2.29 17.15 14.64
C ASN A 86 -3.66 16.55 14.33
N GLY A 87 -3.73 15.66 13.33
CA GLY A 87 -4.95 15.02 12.88
C GLY A 87 -5.26 13.71 13.59
N SER A 88 -6.27 13.00 13.10
CA SER A 88 -6.53 11.62 13.52
C SER A 88 -5.42 10.68 13.07
N GLN A 89 -5.40 9.46 13.59
CA GLN A 89 -4.45 8.42 13.15
C GLN A 89 -4.51 8.17 11.63
N GLN A 90 -5.69 8.27 11.01
CA GLN A 90 -5.85 8.14 9.55
C GLN A 90 -5.17 9.30 8.82
N MET A 91 -5.32 10.52 9.33
CA MET A 91 -4.73 11.72 8.75
C MET A 91 -3.20 11.75 8.95
N LEU A 92 -2.66 11.14 10.00
CA LEU A 92 -1.21 11.04 10.20
C LEU A 92 -0.52 10.20 9.12
N VAL A 93 -1.19 9.14 8.66
CA VAL A 93 -0.62 8.15 7.73
C VAL A 93 -0.97 8.42 6.27
N GLY A 94 -1.32 9.67 5.92
CA GLY A 94 -1.50 10.10 4.55
C GLY A 94 -0.26 9.80 3.68
N ASP A 95 -0.46 9.16 2.53
CA ASP A 95 0.61 8.67 1.65
C ASP A 95 0.96 9.62 0.49
N ASN A 96 0.22 10.72 0.36
CA ASN A 96 0.49 11.80 -0.60
C ASN A 96 1.55 12.76 -0.05
N ILE A 97 2.80 12.31 -0.07
CA ILE A 97 3.90 12.99 0.65
C ILE A 97 5.01 13.53 -0.25
N TYR A 98 5.04 13.15 -1.53
CA TYR A 98 6.09 13.54 -2.46
C TYR A 98 5.51 14.33 -3.63
N HIS A 99 6.20 15.39 -4.01
CA HIS A 99 5.97 16.11 -5.26
C HIS A 99 7.25 16.83 -5.67
N GLN A 100 7.33 17.23 -6.93
CA GLN A 100 8.39 18.10 -7.43
C GLN A 100 7.88 19.53 -7.51
N ASN A 101 8.69 20.47 -7.01
CA ASN A 101 8.41 21.89 -7.17
C ASN A 101 8.69 22.39 -8.59
N HIS A 102 8.53 23.69 -8.83
CA HIS A 102 8.74 24.33 -10.13
C HIS A 102 10.17 24.17 -10.70
N ASN A 103 11.15 23.84 -9.86
CA ASN A 103 12.54 23.58 -10.27
C ASN A 103 12.83 22.07 -10.45
N ASN A 104 11.79 21.23 -10.46
CA ASN A 104 11.88 19.76 -10.51
C ASN A 104 12.61 19.13 -9.30
N ILE A 105 12.72 19.86 -8.19
CA ILE A 105 13.32 19.36 -6.95
C ILE A 105 12.23 18.63 -6.16
N TRP A 106 12.54 17.40 -5.73
CA TRP A 106 11.63 16.63 -4.89
C TRP A 106 11.50 17.23 -3.49
N GLU A 107 10.26 17.37 -3.04
CA GLU A 107 9.88 17.77 -1.69
C GLU A 107 9.17 16.62 -0.99
N GLN A 108 9.42 16.47 0.31
CA GLN A 108 8.81 15.46 1.17
C GLN A 108 8.04 16.15 2.29
N SER A 109 6.79 15.74 2.51
CA SER A 109 5.98 16.18 3.64
C SER A 109 6.35 15.45 4.93
N TYR A 110 6.19 16.12 6.08
CA TYR A 110 6.28 15.48 7.40
C TYR A 110 5.29 14.32 7.46
N SER A 111 5.81 13.09 7.58
CA SER A 111 5.05 11.85 7.43
C SER A 111 5.78 10.65 8.03
N HIS A 112 5.15 9.48 7.96
CA HIS A 112 5.77 8.20 8.29
C HIS A 112 7.13 7.94 7.61
N HIS A 113 7.39 8.57 6.46
CA HIS A 113 8.65 8.41 5.71
C HIS A 113 9.63 9.59 5.86
N SER A 114 9.31 10.63 6.63
CA SER A 114 10.28 11.67 7.03
C SER A 114 11.07 11.26 8.28
N TYR A 115 12.04 12.06 8.72
CA TYR A 115 12.55 11.98 10.09
C TYR A 115 11.51 12.52 11.09
N GLU A 116 11.76 12.25 12.38
CA GLU A 116 10.89 12.64 13.49
C GLU A 116 10.72 14.16 13.63
N ASP A 117 11.69 14.96 13.20
CA ASP A 117 11.61 16.42 13.17
C ASP A 117 10.90 16.95 11.91
N GLY A 118 10.38 16.06 11.07
CA GLY A 118 9.76 16.38 9.78
C GLY A 118 10.74 16.61 8.64
N SER A 119 12.06 16.57 8.89
CA SER A 119 13.06 16.76 7.85
C SER A 119 13.12 15.58 6.88
N THR A 120 13.56 15.85 5.66
CA THR A 120 13.58 14.86 4.58
C THR A 120 14.48 13.67 4.90
N ASN A 121 13.92 12.46 4.90
CA ASN A 121 14.70 11.23 4.91
C ASN A 121 15.12 10.88 3.47
N LYS A 122 16.37 11.22 3.11
CA LYS A 122 16.90 11.03 1.76
C LYS A 122 16.87 9.56 1.29
N TYR A 123 16.99 8.59 2.19
CA TYR A 123 16.95 7.18 1.81
C TYR A 123 15.55 6.74 1.39
N ASN A 124 14.54 7.15 2.14
CA ASN A 124 13.15 6.90 1.78
C ASN A 124 12.78 7.66 0.50
N LEU A 125 13.14 8.95 0.43
CA LEU A 125 12.91 9.78 -0.75
C LEU A 125 13.45 9.08 -2.00
N ASN A 126 14.76 8.78 -2.04
CA ASN A 126 15.39 8.16 -3.20
C ASN A 126 14.77 6.81 -3.58
N ARG A 127 14.35 6.02 -2.59
CA ARG A 127 13.71 4.73 -2.84
C ARG A 127 12.32 4.87 -3.43
N ASP A 128 11.51 5.78 -2.87
CA ASP A 128 10.13 5.97 -3.29
C ASP A 128 10.05 6.71 -4.61
N THR A 129 10.87 7.74 -4.82
CA THR A 129 10.89 8.52 -6.07
C THR A 129 11.66 7.84 -7.20
N GLY A 130 12.31 6.70 -6.94
CA GLY A 130 12.74 5.75 -7.98
C GLY A 130 11.57 5.19 -8.84
N SER A 131 10.33 5.55 -8.50
CA SER A 131 9.15 5.44 -9.34
C SER A 131 8.32 6.71 -9.21
N ASP A 132 8.06 7.41 -10.32
CA ASP A 132 7.09 8.52 -10.38
C ASP A 132 5.68 8.02 -10.69
N LYS A 133 5.25 6.93 -10.04
CA LYS A 133 3.93 6.35 -10.25
C LYS A 133 3.25 6.05 -8.93
N VAL A 134 2.00 6.47 -8.81
CA VAL A 134 1.08 6.15 -7.73
C VAL A 134 -0.02 5.26 -8.30
N LEU A 135 -0.28 4.13 -7.65
CA LEU A 135 -1.40 3.25 -8.00
C LEU A 135 -2.60 3.60 -7.14
N ILE A 136 -3.77 3.73 -7.76
CA ILE A 136 -5.01 4.12 -7.10
C ILE A 136 -6.08 3.07 -7.43
N SER A 137 -6.93 2.78 -6.46
CA SER A 137 -8.03 1.84 -6.60
C SER A 137 -9.30 2.34 -5.92
N GLU A 138 -10.38 2.34 -6.69
CA GLU A 138 -11.79 2.41 -6.24
C GLU A 138 -12.45 1.01 -6.28
N HIS A 139 -11.63 -0.04 -6.28
CA HIS A 139 -12.06 -1.43 -6.30
C HIS A 139 -11.10 -2.25 -5.45
N PHE A 140 -11.30 -2.18 -4.13
CA PHE A 140 -10.37 -2.75 -3.15
C PHE A 140 -11.07 -3.45 -2.01
N TYR A 141 -10.30 -4.29 -1.32
CA TYR A 141 -10.62 -4.93 -0.05
C TYR A 141 -9.50 -4.56 0.91
N TYR A 142 -9.82 -4.00 2.07
CA TYR A 142 -8.84 -3.77 3.12
C TYR A 142 -9.36 -4.36 4.44
N PHE A 143 -8.71 -5.42 4.88
CA PHE A 143 -9.15 -6.20 6.04
C PHE A 143 -8.43 -5.83 7.34
N GLY A 144 -7.28 -5.14 7.25
CA GLY A 144 -6.48 -4.73 8.41
C GLY A 144 -6.20 -5.89 9.36
N ASN A 145 -6.33 -5.66 10.67
CA ASN A 145 -6.11 -6.66 11.73
C ASN A 145 -7.16 -7.79 11.76
N SER A 146 -8.25 -7.66 11.01
CA SER A 146 -9.27 -8.70 10.79
C SER A 146 -9.00 -9.54 9.55
N ALA A 147 -7.80 -9.42 8.97
CA ALA A 147 -7.37 -10.15 7.78
C ALA A 147 -7.72 -11.65 7.80
N PRO A 148 -8.48 -12.14 6.81
CA PRO A 148 -8.84 -13.54 6.72
C PRO A 148 -7.63 -14.40 6.36
N LEU A 149 -7.60 -15.62 6.91
CA LEU A 149 -6.64 -16.63 6.48
C LEU A 149 -7.01 -17.11 5.08
N VAL A 150 -6.08 -17.04 4.14
CA VAL A 150 -6.31 -17.56 2.80
C VAL A 150 -6.25 -19.09 2.84
N PRO A 151 -7.22 -19.80 2.25
CA PRO A 151 -7.21 -21.25 2.19
C PRO A 151 -5.89 -21.78 1.60
N ASN A 152 -5.24 -22.71 2.33
CA ASN A 152 -3.92 -23.22 1.94
C ASN A 152 -3.89 -23.81 0.53
N HIS A 153 -4.96 -24.48 0.10
CA HIS A 153 -5.04 -25.06 -1.23
C HIS A 153 -4.92 -24.01 -2.34
N LEU A 154 -5.50 -22.81 -2.17
CA LEU A 154 -5.38 -21.72 -3.14
C LEU A 154 -3.93 -21.22 -3.23
N LEU A 155 -3.25 -21.06 -2.08
CA LEU A 155 -1.85 -20.64 -2.04
C LEU A 155 -0.92 -21.69 -2.66
N SER A 156 -1.20 -22.98 -2.43
CA SER A 156 -0.46 -24.10 -3.03
C SER A 156 -0.66 -24.20 -4.53
N GLU A 157 -1.90 -24.04 -5.01
CA GLU A 157 -2.27 -24.10 -6.44
C GLU A 157 -1.54 -23.03 -7.24
N ILE A 158 -1.52 -21.79 -6.76
CA ILE A 158 -0.81 -20.68 -7.42
C ILE A 158 0.71 -20.73 -7.19
N GLY A 159 1.21 -21.65 -6.37
CA GLY A 159 2.63 -21.75 -6.02
C GLY A 159 3.16 -20.55 -5.22
N TYR A 160 2.31 -19.83 -4.49
CA TYR A 160 2.72 -18.66 -3.72
C TYR A 160 3.61 -19.04 -2.54
N LYS A 161 4.68 -18.28 -2.34
CA LYS A 161 5.57 -18.40 -1.18
C LYS A 161 5.70 -17.05 -0.50
N ASN A 162 5.38 -17.01 0.80
CA ASN A 162 5.50 -15.81 1.63
C ASN A 162 6.99 -15.49 1.89
N LYS A 163 7.61 -14.75 0.97
CA LYS A 163 9.03 -14.41 0.95
C LYS A 163 9.23 -12.96 0.53
N ILE A 164 10.38 -12.39 0.89
CA ILE A 164 10.79 -11.03 0.51
C ILE A 164 10.64 -10.81 -1.01
N GLY A 165 10.26 -9.60 -1.38
CA GLY A 165 9.97 -9.19 -2.76
C GLY A 165 8.48 -9.26 -3.09
N HIS A 166 8.18 -9.33 -4.39
CA HIS A 166 6.84 -9.57 -4.91
C HIS A 166 6.88 -10.71 -5.91
N ARG A 167 5.74 -11.32 -6.17
CA ARG A 167 5.52 -12.35 -7.20
C ARG A 167 4.46 -11.83 -8.16
N THR A 168 4.58 -12.22 -9.42
CA THR A 168 3.72 -11.72 -10.49
C THR A 168 3.15 -12.91 -11.21
N PHE A 169 1.84 -12.92 -11.39
CA PHE A 169 1.12 -14.00 -12.04
C PHE A 169 0.20 -13.42 -13.13
N PRO A 170 -0.01 -14.12 -14.25
CA PRO A 170 -1.15 -13.86 -15.13
C PRO A 170 -2.47 -14.00 -14.36
N LEU A 171 -3.43 -13.09 -14.58
CA LEU A 171 -4.69 -13.07 -13.84
C LEU A 171 -5.53 -14.34 -14.03
N ASP A 172 -5.52 -14.91 -15.22
CA ASP A 172 -6.19 -16.16 -15.57
C ASP A 172 -5.67 -17.35 -14.75
N GLU A 173 -4.36 -17.44 -14.55
CA GLU A 173 -3.71 -18.50 -13.76
C GLU A 173 -4.03 -18.42 -12.25
N VAL A 174 -4.35 -17.24 -11.74
CA VAL A 174 -4.65 -17.03 -10.30
C VAL A 174 -6.07 -16.52 -10.05
N SER A 175 -6.95 -16.74 -11.02
CA SER A 175 -8.34 -16.31 -10.96
C SER A 175 -9.07 -16.90 -9.75
N CYS A 176 -8.69 -18.09 -9.27
CA CYS A 176 -9.23 -18.71 -8.07
C CYS A 176 -9.11 -17.81 -6.81
N MET A 177 -8.02 -17.05 -6.68
CA MET A 177 -7.81 -16.10 -5.58
C MET A 177 -8.79 -14.92 -5.64
N ILE A 178 -9.01 -14.38 -6.84
CA ILE A 178 -9.93 -13.25 -7.05
C ILE A 178 -11.38 -13.70 -6.83
N HIS A 179 -11.75 -14.86 -7.39
CA HIS A 179 -13.08 -15.44 -7.15
C HIS A 179 -13.32 -15.73 -5.67
N TRP A 180 -12.31 -16.20 -4.93
CA TRP A 180 -12.43 -16.39 -3.48
C TRP A 180 -12.70 -15.05 -2.76
N LEU A 181 -11.95 -14.00 -3.08
CA LEU A 181 -12.18 -12.66 -2.53
C LEU A 181 -13.60 -12.17 -2.82
N GLU A 182 -14.00 -12.14 -4.09
CA GLU A 182 -15.28 -11.60 -4.53
C GLU A 182 -16.46 -12.42 -4.00
N LYS A 183 -16.34 -13.76 -3.97
CA LYS A 183 -17.41 -14.64 -3.48
C LYS A 183 -17.61 -14.53 -1.97
N HIS A 184 -16.54 -14.53 -1.20
CA HIS A 184 -16.62 -14.62 0.27
C HIS A 184 -16.63 -13.26 0.96
N TYR A 185 -16.10 -12.22 0.32
CA TYR A 185 -15.91 -10.90 0.92
C TYR A 185 -16.53 -9.78 0.08
N SER A 186 -17.54 -10.07 -0.75
CA SER A 186 -18.26 -9.04 -1.52
C SER A 186 -18.76 -7.86 -0.67
N GLN A 187 -19.14 -8.10 0.59
CA GLN A 187 -19.59 -7.06 1.53
C GLN A 187 -18.47 -6.14 2.03
N SER A 188 -17.22 -6.56 1.87
CA SER A 188 -16.01 -5.81 2.22
C SER A 188 -15.48 -4.95 1.07
N LEU A 189 -16.11 -5.02 -0.12
CA LEU A 189 -15.70 -4.25 -1.28
C LEU A 189 -15.78 -2.74 -0.98
N ASN A 190 -14.66 -2.05 -1.23
CA ASN A 190 -14.43 -0.62 -1.01
C ASN A 190 -14.62 -0.19 0.45
N ARG A 191 -14.34 -1.10 1.39
CA ARG A 191 -14.40 -0.84 2.83
C ARG A 191 -13.06 -1.11 3.51
N VAL A 192 -12.87 -0.39 4.61
CA VAL A 192 -11.86 -0.67 5.63
C VAL A 192 -12.57 -1.45 6.72
N ASP A 193 -12.45 -2.78 6.70
CA ASP A 193 -13.21 -3.65 7.61
C ASP A 193 -12.70 -3.56 9.06
N ALA A 194 -11.40 -3.29 9.22
CA ALA A 194 -10.77 -3.11 10.52
C ALA A 194 -9.52 -2.23 10.42
N ASP A 195 -9.04 -1.77 11.58
CA ASP A 195 -7.83 -0.97 11.67
C ASP A 195 -6.60 -1.72 11.12
N PRO A 196 -5.62 -1.00 10.54
CA PRO A 196 -4.31 -1.57 10.22
C PRO A 196 -3.68 -2.31 11.41
N TYR A 197 -2.85 -3.33 11.14
CA TYR A 197 -2.23 -4.14 12.21
C TYR A 197 -1.37 -3.33 13.22
N ASP A 198 -0.67 -2.31 12.75
CA ASP A 198 0.23 -1.45 13.53
C ASP A 198 -0.34 -0.02 13.67
N PHE A 199 -1.67 0.14 13.65
CA PHE A 199 -2.28 1.47 13.58
C PHE A 199 -2.00 2.33 14.82
N ASP A 200 -1.86 1.69 15.99
CA ASP A 200 -1.44 2.30 17.25
C ASP A 200 -0.09 3.04 17.17
N LYS A 201 0.73 2.70 16.17
CA LYS A 201 2.02 3.32 15.88
C LYS A 201 1.95 4.32 14.72
N SER A 202 0.76 4.83 14.37
CA SER A 202 0.54 5.77 13.25
C SER A 202 1.41 7.04 13.31
N HIS A 203 1.87 7.45 14.49
CA HIS A 203 2.80 8.58 14.71
C HIS A 203 4.27 8.26 14.41
N SER A 204 4.59 7.00 14.13
CA SER A 204 5.95 6.54 14.03
C SER A 204 6.60 6.85 12.68
N HIS A 205 7.92 6.84 12.63
CA HIS A 205 8.75 7.15 11.46
C HIS A 205 9.56 5.93 11.03
N TYR A 206 9.44 5.54 9.77
CA TYR A 206 10.21 4.45 9.19
C TYR A 206 11.44 4.96 8.43
N SER A 207 12.55 4.22 8.51
CA SER A 207 13.70 4.42 7.62
C SER A 207 14.07 3.14 6.90
N VAL A 208 14.16 3.17 5.57
CA VAL A 208 14.68 2.03 4.80
C VAL A 208 16.14 1.72 5.11
N GLU A 209 16.95 2.72 5.43
CA GLU A 209 18.37 2.55 5.73
C GLU A 209 18.59 1.57 6.89
N THR A 210 17.85 1.78 7.98
CA THR A 210 17.96 0.98 9.21
C THR A 210 16.94 -0.14 9.29
N ASN A 211 15.91 -0.10 8.44
CA ASN A 211 14.72 -0.94 8.46
C ASN A 211 13.98 -0.92 9.81
N LYS A 212 14.05 0.21 10.53
CA LYS A 212 13.42 0.43 11.84
C LYS A 212 12.28 1.42 11.75
N ILE A 213 11.38 1.28 12.71
CA ILE A 213 10.39 2.28 13.08
C ILE A 213 10.94 2.98 14.34
N ASN A 214 10.91 4.30 14.34
CA ASN A 214 11.19 5.12 15.51
C ASN A 214 9.92 5.91 15.90
N THR A 215 9.82 6.31 17.16
CA THR A 215 8.66 7.00 17.75
C THR A 215 9.17 8.12 18.63
#